data_AF-A0A7R6SVM6-F1
#
_entry.id   AF-A0A7R6SVM6-F1
#
_cell.length_a   1.000
_cell.length_b   1.000
_cell.length_c   1.000
_cell.angle_alpha   90.00
_cell.angle_beta   90.00
_cell.angle_gamma   90.00
#
_symmetry.space_group_name_H-M   'P 1'
#
loop_
_entity.id
_entity.type
_entity.pdbx_description
1 polymer ?
#
loop_
_entity_poly.entity_id
_entity_poly.type
_entity_poly.pdbx_seq_one_letter_code
_entity_poly.pdbx_strand_id
1 'polypeptide(L)'
;MARTFIKSILIAFIVYSGSAVASIIPFSQNPNVSPGATVYSAAAGFPTPHNVAGPAAGGHFGAGDEVRISEMLDLQALAQATDETFGSASTFQWLVFWYEDPFAATYSHFNNIEILWSDINAWQAGGQQALAFWTDAYTLPTAGNWIVDTYFEGVLTATSARFDVPEPSSLLLLSLGLLGVAARKRISREMTA
;
A
#
# COMPACT_ATOMS: atom_id res chain seq x y z
N MET A 1 9.02 13.09 44.17
CA MET A 1 9.08 13.53 42.75
C MET A 1 9.57 12.34 41.94
N ALA A 2 8.66 11.46 41.50
CA ALA A 2 8.99 10.21 40.82
C ALA A 2 8.45 10.26 39.39
N ARG A 3 9.34 10.43 38.40
CA ARG A 3 9.05 10.24 36.99
C ARG A 3 9.80 8.98 36.56
N THR A 4 9.11 7.83 36.59
CA THR A 4 9.68 6.60 36.06
C THR A 4 9.30 6.52 34.59
N PHE A 5 10.29 6.74 33.74
CA PHE A 5 10.21 6.64 32.28
C PHE A 5 9.81 5.22 31.85
N ILE A 6 8.80 5.17 30.98
CA ILE A 6 8.40 3.99 30.21
C ILE A 6 9.55 3.65 29.27
N LYS A 7 10.17 2.47 29.46
CA LYS A 7 11.09 1.88 28.48
C LYS A 7 10.26 1.07 27.49
N SER A 8 10.06 1.62 26.30
CA SER A 8 9.45 0.94 25.17
C SER A 8 10.25 -0.30 24.79
N ILE A 9 9.54 -1.40 24.62
CA ILE A 9 10.04 -2.70 24.20
C ILE A 9 10.45 -2.62 22.72
N LEU A 10 11.72 -2.86 22.42
CA LEU A 10 12.23 -3.06 21.07
C LEU A 10 12.09 -4.56 20.75
N ILE A 11 11.08 -4.94 19.96
CA ILE A 11 10.99 -6.27 19.36
C ILE A 11 11.65 -6.20 17.98
N ALA A 12 12.86 -6.74 17.87
CA ALA A 12 13.48 -7.04 16.59
C ALA A 12 12.93 -8.39 16.11
N PHE A 13 11.99 -8.37 15.18
CA PHE A 13 11.63 -9.54 14.39
C PHE A 13 12.34 -9.43 13.03
N ILE A 14 13.39 -10.23 12.85
CA ILE A 14 13.98 -10.47 11.54
C ILE A 14 13.02 -11.43 10.84
N VAL A 15 12.10 -10.89 10.04
CA VAL A 15 11.42 -11.63 8.98
C VAL A 15 12.20 -11.38 7.71
N TYR A 16 12.58 -12.46 7.04
CA TYR A 16 13.27 -12.45 5.75
C TYR A 16 12.30 -11.95 4.68
N SER A 17 12.12 -10.64 4.59
CA SER A 17 11.27 -10.02 3.58
C SER A 17 12.16 -9.62 2.41
N GLY A 18 12.08 -10.39 1.32
CA GLY A 18 12.65 -9.96 0.04
C GLY A 18 11.98 -8.64 -0.32
N SER A 19 12.77 -7.58 -0.46
CA SER A 19 12.30 -6.31 -1.00
C SER A 19 11.71 -6.57 -2.39
N ALA A 20 10.39 -6.40 -2.54
CA ALA A 20 9.79 -6.36 -3.87
C ALA A 20 10.13 -5.01 -4.52
N VAL A 21 10.38 -5.05 -5.83
CA VAL A 21 10.88 -3.90 -6.58
C VAL A 21 9.78 -2.83 -6.66
N ALA A 22 10.19 -1.59 -6.48
CA ALA A 22 9.39 -0.41 -6.78
C ALA A 22 10.10 0.35 -7.90
N SER A 23 9.35 1.11 -8.67
CA SER A 23 9.85 1.84 -9.82
C SER A 23 9.54 3.33 -9.71
N ILE A 24 10.38 4.14 -10.37
CA ILE A 24 10.26 5.59 -10.42
C ILE A 24 10.49 6.11 -11.83
N ILE A 25 9.71 7.11 -12.22
CA ILE A 25 9.97 7.91 -13.42
C ILE A 25 9.79 9.42 -13.10
N PRO A 26 10.73 10.28 -13.54
CA PRO A 26 10.55 11.73 -13.51
C PRO A 26 9.67 12.21 -14.68
N PHE A 27 8.85 13.24 -14.44
CA PHE A 27 7.93 13.82 -15.43
C PHE A 27 8.13 15.33 -15.57
N SER A 28 7.99 15.84 -16.80
CA SER A 28 8.17 17.26 -17.13
C SER A 28 6.89 18.09 -17.00
N GLN A 29 5.75 17.44 -16.77
CA GLN A 29 4.47 18.10 -16.51
C GLN A 29 4.09 17.81 -15.07
N ASN A 30 3.69 18.84 -14.33
CA ASN A 30 3.11 18.72 -13.00
C ASN A 30 1.57 18.64 -13.12
N PRO A 31 0.97 17.45 -13.27
CA PRO A 31 -0.45 17.35 -13.03
C PRO A 31 -0.68 17.66 -11.55
N ASN A 32 -1.61 18.57 -11.26
CA ASN A 32 -1.98 19.01 -9.90
C ASN A 32 -1.82 17.86 -8.89
N VAL A 33 -0.70 17.87 -8.14
CA VAL A 33 -0.34 16.77 -7.25
C VAL A 33 -1.36 16.74 -6.14
N SER A 34 -2.15 15.67 -6.06
CA SER A 34 -2.90 15.38 -4.84
C SER A 34 -2.01 14.48 -4.01
N PRO A 35 -1.52 14.92 -2.84
CA PRO A 35 -0.71 14.08 -1.97
C PRO A 35 -1.48 12.80 -1.60
N GLY A 36 -0.79 11.66 -1.56
CA GLY A 36 -1.31 10.41 -1.03
C GLY A 36 -1.17 9.20 -1.96
N ALA A 37 -1.10 8.03 -1.31
CA ALA A 37 -1.07 6.75 -1.98
C ALA A 37 -2.40 6.45 -2.69
N THR A 38 -2.32 5.99 -3.93
CA THR A 38 -3.49 5.54 -4.71
C THR A 38 -3.32 4.10 -5.14
N VAL A 39 -4.40 3.31 -5.08
CA VAL A 39 -4.39 1.89 -5.45
C VAL A 39 -4.89 1.70 -6.88
N TYR A 40 -4.20 0.85 -7.63
CA TYR A 40 -4.53 0.48 -9.00
C TYR A 40 -4.54 -1.03 -9.15
N SER A 41 -5.37 -1.55 -10.07
CA SER A 41 -5.21 -2.93 -10.54
C SER A 41 -3.95 -3.04 -11.39
N ALA A 42 -3.14 -4.09 -11.18
CA ALA A 42 -1.94 -4.34 -11.98
C ALA A 42 -2.25 -4.59 -13.46
N ALA A 43 -3.45 -5.10 -13.77
CA ALA A 43 -3.92 -5.32 -15.14
C ALA A 43 -4.18 -4.01 -15.90
N ALA A 44 -4.28 -2.88 -15.21
CA ALA A 44 -4.57 -1.58 -15.80
C ALA A 44 -3.34 -0.94 -16.48
N GLY A 45 -2.18 -1.61 -16.46
CA GLY A 45 -0.95 -1.16 -17.09
C GLY A 45 -0.13 -0.22 -16.20
N PHE A 46 0.51 0.77 -16.81
CA PHE A 46 1.39 1.70 -16.10
C PHE A 46 0.56 2.64 -15.22
N PRO A 47 0.69 2.61 -13.87
CA PRO A 47 0.02 3.56 -13.02
C PRO A 47 0.74 4.91 -13.19
N THR A 48 0.15 5.79 -14.00
CA THR A 48 0.51 7.20 -14.05
C THR A 48 -0.40 7.92 -13.06
N PRO A 49 -0.02 8.08 -11.79
CA PRO A 49 -0.81 8.87 -10.88
C PRO A 49 -0.94 10.26 -11.52
N HIS A 50 -2.18 10.66 -11.81
CA HIS A 50 -2.58 11.95 -12.37
C HIS A 50 -2.38 12.21 -13.88
N ASN A 51 -2.24 11.17 -14.73
CA ASN A 51 -2.54 11.35 -16.16
C ASN A 51 -4.06 11.32 -16.37
N VAL A 52 -4.62 12.34 -17.02
CA VAL A 52 -6.06 12.42 -17.35
C VAL A 52 -6.53 11.28 -18.25
N ALA A 53 -5.60 10.62 -18.97
CA ALA A 53 -5.83 9.44 -19.80
C ALA A 53 -5.31 8.12 -19.17
N GLY A 54 -4.86 8.14 -17.91
CA GLY A 54 -4.35 6.97 -17.20
C GLY A 54 -5.46 6.04 -16.70
N PRO A 55 -5.09 4.84 -16.20
CA PRO A 55 -6.06 3.93 -15.60
C PRO A 55 -6.76 4.59 -14.41
N ALA A 56 -8.06 4.34 -14.27
CA ALA A 56 -8.81 4.85 -13.12
C ALA A 56 -8.30 4.20 -11.83
N ALA A 57 -8.17 5.00 -10.76
CA ALA A 57 -7.93 4.48 -9.43
C ALA A 57 -9.03 3.46 -9.08
N GLY A 58 -8.62 2.28 -8.63
CA GLY A 58 -9.52 1.20 -8.25
C GLY A 58 -9.78 1.22 -6.74
N GLY A 59 -11.01 0.93 -6.32
CA GLY A 59 -11.37 0.75 -4.91
C GLY A 59 -12.00 -0.62 -4.61
N HIS A 60 -12.16 -1.48 -5.62
CA HIS A 60 -12.79 -2.79 -5.51
C HIS A 60 -11.84 -3.85 -6.05
N PHE A 61 -11.35 -4.71 -5.17
CA PHE A 61 -10.41 -5.77 -5.49
C PHE A 61 -10.89 -7.08 -4.86
N GLY A 62 -10.67 -8.21 -5.53
CA GLY A 62 -10.94 -9.55 -5.02
C GLY A 62 -9.70 -10.22 -4.46
N ALA A 63 -9.90 -11.27 -3.66
CA ALA A 63 -8.80 -12.13 -3.24
C ALA A 63 -8.18 -12.79 -4.49
N GLY A 64 -6.86 -12.72 -4.61
CA GLY A 64 -6.11 -13.15 -5.78
C GLY A 64 -5.92 -12.07 -6.85
N ASP A 65 -6.54 -10.91 -6.73
CA ASP A 65 -6.27 -9.79 -7.63
C ASP A 65 -4.86 -9.23 -7.36
N GLU A 66 -4.21 -8.81 -8.44
CA GLU A 66 -2.95 -8.08 -8.37
C GLU A 66 -3.22 -6.58 -8.33
N VAL A 67 -2.65 -5.94 -7.31
CA VAL A 67 -2.79 -4.50 -7.07
C VAL A 67 -1.42 -3.82 -7.01
N ARG A 68 -1.41 -2.51 -7.22
CA ARG A 68 -0.23 -1.66 -7.15
C ARG A 68 -0.55 -0.39 -6.41
N ILE A 69 0.44 0.14 -5.71
CA ILE A 69 0.36 1.47 -5.11
C ILE A 69 1.15 2.41 -5.96
N SER A 70 0.61 3.60 -6.15
CA SER A 70 1.32 4.67 -6.81
C SER A 70 1.09 5.98 -6.11
N GLU A 71 2.13 6.82 -6.13
CA GLU A 71 2.14 8.12 -5.49
C GLU A 71 2.97 9.07 -6.36
N MET A 72 2.62 10.36 -6.35
CA MET A 72 3.37 11.38 -7.05
C MET A 72 3.79 12.48 -6.08
N LEU A 73 4.99 12.99 -6.28
CA LEU A 73 5.54 14.09 -5.50
C LEU A 73 6.07 15.19 -6.44
N ASP A 74 5.91 16.43 -6.00
CA ASP A 74 6.55 17.60 -6.62
C ASP A 74 8.07 17.51 -6.45
N LEU A 75 8.77 17.28 -7.56
CA LEU A 75 10.22 17.18 -7.57
C LEU A 75 10.88 18.51 -7.24
N GLN A 76 10.26 19.64 -7.56
CA GLN A 76 10.84 20.98 -7.32
C GLN A 76 10.74 21.40 -5.85
N ALA A 77 9.87 20.74 -5.08
CA ALA A 77 9.76 20.97 -3.65
C ALA A 77 10.84 20.21 -2.84
N LEU A 78 11.51 19.21 -3.44
CA LEU A 78 12.52 18.40 -2.74
C LEU A 78 13.82 19.17 -2.51
N ALA A 79 14.32 19.10 -1.28
CA ALA A 79 15.59 19.66 -0.87
C ALA A 79 16.34 18.73 0.10
N GLN A 80 17.52 18.25 -0.33
CA GLN A 80 18.37 17.36 0.47
C GLN A 80 18.65 17.87 1.89
N ALA A 81 18.79 19.18 2.05
CA ALA A 81 19.12 19.78 3.35
C ALA A 81 18.00 19.67 4.39
N THR A 82 16.75 19.50 3.96
CA THR A 82 15.57 19.46 4.86
C THR A 82 14.85 18.13 4.86
N ASP A 83 14.90 17.41 3.74
CA ASP A 83 14.07 16.22 3.55
C ASP A 83 14.81 14.94 3.89
N GLU A 84 16.15 14.95 3.91
CA GLU A 84 16.95 13.82 4.38
C GLU A 84 16.77 13.62 5.89
N THR A 85 15.86 12.73 6.28
CA THR A 85 15.56 12.44 7.69
C THR A 85 15.73 10.98 8.05
N PHE A 86 15.89 10.08 7.07
CA PHE A 86 15.90 8.65 7.34
C PHE A 86 16.71 7.87 6.30
N GLY A 87 17.57 6.98 6.78
CA GLY A 87 18.39 6.13 5.93
C GLY A 87 19.78 6.70 5.70
N SER A 88 20.19 6.83 4.43
CA SER A 88 21.53 7.23 4.02
C SER A 88 21.53 8.66 3.49
N ALA A 89 22.44 9.50 4.01
CA ALA A 89 22.57 10.92 3.67
C ALA A 89 22.75 11.26 2.17
N SER A 90 22.92 10.26 1.32
CA SER A 90 23.10 10.40 -0.13
C SER A 90 21.87 9.98 -0.94
N THR A 91 20.81 9.50 -0.30
CA THR A 91 19.64 8.91 -0.97
C THR A 91 18.35 9.43 -0.39
N PHE A 92 17.38 9.71 -1.25
CA PHE A 92 15.99 9.92 -0.90
C PHE A 92 15.19 8.61 -0.98
N GLN A 93 14.42 8.30 0.05
CA GLN A 93 13.73 7.02 0.22
C GLN A 93 12.20 7.16 0.14
N TRP A 94 11.57 6.22 -0.56
CA TRP A 94 10.13 5.96 -0.51
C TRP A 94 9.85 4.52 -0.07
N LEU A 95 9.02 4.37 0.96
CA LEU A 95 8.63 3.09 1.54
C LEU A 95 7.12 2.89 1.40
N VAL A 96 6.71 1.65 1.19
CA VAL A 96 5.30 1.25 1.16
C VAL A 96 5.11 0.04 2.06
N PHE A 97 4.19 0.10 3.00
CA PHE A 97 3.85 -1.00 3.91
C PHE A 97 2.40 -1.41 3.72
N TRP A 98 2.19 -2.73 3.58
CA TRP A 98 0.89 -3.32 3.35
C TRP A 98 0.41 -4.07 4.59
N TYR A 99 -0.81 -3.82 5.01
CA TYR A 99 -1.44 -4.43 6.18
C TYR A 99 -2.76 -5.08 5.80
N GLU A 100 -2.99 -6.29 6.30
CA GLU A 100 -4.25 -7.04 6.11
C GLU A 100 -5.38 -6.57 7.06
N ASP A 101 -5.02 -5.82 8.10
CA ASP A 101 -5.96 -5.23 9.08
C ASP A 101 -5.41 -3.88 9.58
N PRO A 102 -6.23 -2.80 9.71
CA PRO A 102 -5.86 -1.54 10.37
C PRO A 102 -5.19 -1.67 11.74
N PHE A 103 -5.48 -2.75 12.46
CA PHE A 103 -4.94 -3.00 13.79
C PHE A 103 -3.79 -4.00 13.79
N ALA A 104 -3.37 -4.48 12.61
CA ALA A 104 -2.23 -5.36 12.49
C ALA A 104 -0.95 -4.65 12.97
N ALA A 105 -0.28 -5.24 13.96
CA ALA A 105 1.00 -4.75 14.46
C ALA A 105 2.17 -5.07 13.52
N THR A 106 1.92 -5.86 12.47
CA THR A 106 2.91 -6.37 11.52
C THR A 106 2.40 -6.16 10.10
N TYR A 107 3.23 -5.60 9.24
CA TYR A 107 2.96 -5.54 7.81
C TYR A 107 3.05 -6.93 7.19
N SER A 108 2.22 -7.20 6.20
CA SER A 108 2.21 -8.43 5.39
C SER A 108 3.22 -8.34 4.24
N HIS A 109 3.47 -7.14 3.74
CA HIS A 109 4.39 -6.89 2.64
C HIS A 109 5.00 -5.48 2.74
N PHE A 110 6.17 -5.28 2.12
CA PHE A 110 6.78 -3.96 2.04
C PHE A 110 7.53 -3.76 0.71
N ASN A 111 7.56 -2.51 0.25
CA ASN A 111 8.38 -2.06 -0.88
C ASN A 111 9.29 -0.92 -0.42
N ASN A 112 10.48 -0.83 -1.01
CA ASN A 112 11.45 0.23 -0.76
C ASN A 112 12.07 0.66 -2.10
N ILE A 113 12.21 1.97 -2.29
CA ILE A 113 13.07 2.55 -3.32
C ILE A 113 13.93 3.65 -2.71
N GLU A 114 15.20 3.66 -3.09
CA GLU A 114 16.17 4.68 -2.73
C GLU A 114 16.72 5.31 -4.01
N ILE A 115 16.78 6.63 -4.04
CA ILE A 115 17.19 7.42 -5.20
C ILE A 115 18.33 8.32 -4.77
N LEU A 116 19.41 8.37 -5.55
CA LEU A 116 20.51 9.26 -5.21
C LEU A 116 20.10 10.72 -5.33
N TRP A 117 20.50 11.55 -4.35
CA TRP A 117 20.29 12.99 -4.43
C TRP A 117 20.98 13.61 -5.66
N SER A 118 22.06 13.01 -6.16
CA SER A 118 22.68 13.42 -7.43
C SER A 118 21.74 13.29 -8.63
N ASP A 119 20.91 12.25 -8.66
CA ASP A 119 19.96 12.01 -9.74
C ASP A 119 18.77 12.98 -9.64
N ILE A 120 18.27 13.21 -8.42
CA ILE A 120 17.24 14.21 -8.12
C ILE A 120 17.68 15.59 -8.60
N ASN A 121 18.90 16.01 -8.23
CA ASN A 121 19.47 17.29 -8.65
C ASN A 121 19.62 17.37 -10.18
N ALA A 122 20.03 16.27 -10.83
CA ALA A 122 20.14 16.22 -12.28
C ALA A 122 18.77 16.34 -12.98
N TRP A 123 17.73 15.69 -12.44
CA TRP A 123 16.37 15.77 -12.99
C TRP A 123 15.74 17.16 -12.77
N GLN A 124 15.95 17.76 -11.60
CA GLN A 124 15.54 19.15 -11.33
C GLN A 124 16.21 20.12 -12.33
N ALA A 125 17.53 20.00 -12.52
CA ALA A 125 18.27 20.81 -13.49
C ALA A 125 17.83 20.55 -14.94
N GLY A 126 17.39 19.33 -15.24
CA GLY A 126 16.81 18.94 -16.52
C GLY A 126 15.38 19.43 -16.76
N GLY A 127 14.78 20.16 -15.82
CA GLY A 127 13.43 20.73 -15.94
C GLY A 127 12.29 19.76 -15.65
N GLN A 128 12.57 18.61 -15.02
CA GLN A 128 11.53 17.69 -14.55
C GLN A 128 10.82 18.31 -13.35
N GLN A 129 9.50 18.16 -13.27
CA GLN A 129 8.65 18.82 -12.28
C GLN A 129 8.09 17.86 -11.22
N ALA A 130 7.97 16.57 -11.52
CA ALA A 130 7.41 15.60 -10.59
C ALA A 130 8.14 14.27 -10.65
N LEU A 131 8.05 13.51 -9.55
CA LEU A 131 8.44 12.10 -9.48
C LEU A 131 7.17 11.26 -9.30
N ALA A 132 6.99 10.27 -10.16
CA ALA A 132 5.95 9.26 -9.95
C ALA A 132 6.60 7.96 -9.49
N PHE A 133 6.03 7.41 -8.43
CA PHE A 133 6.45 6.18 -7.79
C PHE A 133 5.37 5.13 -7.96
N TRP A 134 5.75 3.86 -8.13
CA TRP A 134 4.81 2.76 -7.98
C TRP A 134 5.48 1.48 -7.53
N THR A 135 4.70 0.63 -6.85
CA THR A 135 5.10 -0.72 -6.50
C THR A 135 4.92 -1.65 -7.70
N ASP A 136 5.68 -2.74 -7.71
CA ASP A 136 5.30 -3.91 -8.48
C ASP A 136 3.91 -4.45 -8.07
N ALA A 137 3.38 -5.35 -8.88
CA ALA A 137 2.14 -6.04 -8.60
C ALA A 137 2.26 -6.86 -7.31
N TYR A 138 1.35 -6.62 -6.37
CA TYR A 138 1.17 -7.40 -5.17
C TYR A 138 -0.15 -8.18 -5.28
N THR A 139 -0.08 -9.50 -5.22
CA THR A 139 -1.26 -10.36 -5.21
C THR A 139 -1.88 -10.37 -3.82
N LEU A 140 -3.16 -9.99 -3.72
CA LEU A 140 -3.89 -9.98 -2.46
C LEU A 140 -4.17 -11.43 -2.00
N PRO A 141 -3.55 -11.92 -0.92
CA PRO A 141 -3.66 -13.33 -0.54
C PRO A 141 -5.02 -13.71 0.02
N THR A 142 -5.72 -12.77 0.67
CA THR A 142 -6.91 -13.02 1.47
C THR A 142 -7.93 -11.90 1.31
N ALA A 143 -9.19 -12.25 1.57
CA ALA A 143 -10.25 -11.28 1.83
C ALA A 143 -9.98 -10.56 3.16
N GLY A 144 -10.36 -9.29 3.25
CA GLY A 144 -10.10 -8.48 4.43
C GLY A 144 -10.01 -6.98 4.14
N ASN A 145 -9.75 -6.21 5.21
CA ASN A 145 -9.62 -4.76 5.16
C ASN A 145 -8.15 -4.38 5.02
N TRP A 146 -7.74 -4.07 3.80
CA TRP A 146 -6.35 -3.75 3.51
C TRP A 146 -6.07 -2.26 3.72
N ILE A 147 -4.91 -2.00 4.34
CA ILE A 147 -4.36 -0.67 4.49
C ILE A 147 -2.97 -0.64 3.87
N VAL A 148 -2.68 0.44 3.17
CA VAL A 148 -1.35 0.70 2.65
C VAL A 148 -0.89 2.08 3.08
N ASP A 149 0.20 2.10 3.83
CA ASP A 149 0.87 3.31 4.27
C ASP A 149 2.10 3.55 3.41
N THR A 150 2.27 4.79 2.93
CA THR A 150 3.48 5.21 2.24
C THR A 150 4.25 6.21 3.08
N TYR A 151 5.58 6.17 2.97
CA TYR A 151 6.47 7.06 3.71
C TYR A 151 7.51 7.62 2.75
N PHE A 152 7.77 8.92 2.87
CA PHE A 152 8.99 9.51 2.34
C PHE A 152 9.91 9.79 3.52
N GLU A 153 11.15 9.31 3.46
CA GLU A 153 12.16 9.65 4.48
C GLU A 153 11.70 9.31 5.92
N GLY A 154 10.96 8.20 6.06
CA GLY A 154 10.40 7.75 7.33
C GLY A 154 9.20 8.56 7.85
N VAL A 155 8.76 9.58 7.10
CA VAL A 155 7.58 10.39 7.41
C VAL A 155 6.37 9.83 6.65
N LEU A 156 5.31 9.50 7.40
CA LEU A 156 4.05 9.01 6.83
C LEU A 156 3.43 10.09 5.93
N THR A 157 3.03 9.69 4.73
CA THR A 157 2.33 10.58 3.79
C THR A 157 0.93 10.91 4.31
N ALA A 158 0.35 12.03 3.84
CA ALA A 158 -0.88 12.56 4.42
C ALA A 158 -2.10 11.61 4.32
N THR A 159 -2.05 10.58 3.47
CA THR A 159 -3.19 9.68 3.24
C THR A 159 -2.75 8.26 2.96
N SER A 160 -3.07 7.37 3.90
CA SER A 160 -3.04 5.92 3.68
C SER A 160 -4.11 5.50 2.68
N ALA A 161 -3.79 4.58 1.78
CA ALA A 161 -4.77 3.94 0.94
C ALA A 161 -5.50 2.84 1.73
N ARG A 162 -6.82 2.75 1.57
CA ARG A 162 -7.64 1.75 2.26
C ARG A 162 -8.66 1.16 1.29
N PHE A 163 -8.81 -0.16 1.31
CA PHE A 163 -9.76 -0.87 0.46
C PHE A 163 -10.20 -2.18 1.13
N ASP A 164 -11.40 -2.63 0.79
CA ASP A 164 -11.97 -3.88 1.27
C ASP A 164 -11.91 -4.93 0.16
N VAL A 165 -11.48 -6.14 0.53
CA VAL A 165 -11.43 -7.30 -0.34
C VAL A 165 -12.52 -8.26 0.13
N PRO A 166 -13.65 -8.34 -0.58
CA PRO A 166 -14.79 -9.12 -0.11
C PRO A 166 -14.50 -10.62 -0.13
N GLU A 167 -15.06 -11.32 0.84
CA GLU A 167 -15.06 -12.78 0.89
C GLU A 167 -15.72 -13.37 -0.38
N PRO A 168 -15.16 -14.46 -0.96
CA PRO A 168 -15.76 -15.12 -2.11
C PRO A 168 -17.21 -15.52 -1.82
N SER A 169 -18.15 -15.10 -2.68
CA SER A 169 -19.59 -15.37 -2.49
C SER A 169 -19.93 -16.86 -2.41
N SER A 170 -19.06 -17.74 -2.89
CA SER A 170 -19.17 -19.19 -2.76
C SER A 170 -19.14 -19.69 -1.31
N LEU A 171 -18.40 -19.03 -0.41
CA LEU A 171 -18.37 -19.38 1.02
C LEU A 171 -19.68 -19.02 1.72
N LEU A 172 -20.28 -17.88 1.36
CA LEU A 172 -21.62 -17.51 1.82
C LEU A 172 -22.68 -18.50 1.32
N LEU A 173 -22.61 -18.88 0.04
CA LEU A 173 -23.52 -19.88 -0.53
C LEU A 173 -23.36 -21.27 0.12
N LEU A 174 -22.12 -21.69 0.40
CA LEU A 174 -21.85 -22.96 1.08
C LEU A 174 -22.41 -22.96 2.52
N SER A 175 -22.18 -21.87 3.26
CA SER A 175 -22.67 -21.74 4.64
C SER A 175 -24.20 -21.69 4.72
N LEU A 176 -24.86 -20.97 3.80
CA LEU A 176 -26.32 -20.99 3.65
C LEU A 176 -26.84 -22.39 3.28
N GLY A 177 -26.14 -23.10 2.38
CA GLY A 177 -26.45 -24.48 2.02
C GLY A 177 -26.37 -25.43 3.22
N LEU A 178 -25.31 -25.36 4.01
CA LEU A 178 -25.13 -26.15 5.23
C LEU A 178 -26.20 -25.83 6.28
N LEU A 179 -26.52 -24.56 6.49
CA LEU A 179 -27.64 -24.14 7.36
C LEU A 179 -28.98 -24.71 6.89
N GLY A 180 -29.25 -24.68 5.59
CA GLY A 180 -30.46 -25.28 5.01
C GLY A 180 -30.56 -26.79 5.25
N VAL A 181 -29.45 -27.52 5.10
CA VAL A 181 -29.38 -28.97 5.38
C VAL A 181 -29.58 -29.26 6.87
N ALA A 182 -28.95 -28.48 7.76
CA ALA A 182 -29.11 -28.61 9.20
C ALA A 182 -30.54 -28.33 9.67
N ALA A 183 -31.16 -27.25 9.15
CA ALA A 183 -32.55 -26.91 9.43
C ALA A 183 -33.51 -28.03 8.99
N ARG A 184 -33.31 -28.57 7.78
CA ARG A 184 -34.10 -29.71 7.28
C ARG A 184 -33.96 -30.94 8.17
N LYS A 185 -32.75 -31.25 8.63
CA LYS A 185 -32.47 -32.41 9.50
C LYS A 185 -33.10 -32.27 10.89
N ARG A 186 -33.22 -31.04 11.41
CA ARG A 186 -33.92 -30.75 12.67
C ARG A 186 -35.43 -30.92 12.54
N ILE A 187 -36.05 -30.33 11.52
CA ILE A 187 -37.49 -30.48 11.24
C ILE A 187 -37.85 -31.96 11.09
N SER A 188 -37.05 -32.73 10.35
CA SER A 188 -37.29 -34.16 10.16
C SER A 188 -37.25 -34.97 11.46
N ARG A 189 -36.45 -34.57 12.47
CA ARG A 189 -36.38 -35.26 13.76
C ARG A 189 -37.57 -34.92 14.65
N GLU A 190 -38.03 -33.66 14.61
CA GLU A 190 -39.21 -33.20 15.35
C GLU A 190 -40.52 -33.80 14.79
N MET A 191 -40.56 -34.21 13.52
CA MET A 191 -41.73 -34.87 12.92
C MET A 191 -41.82 -36.39 13.15
N THR A 192 -40.72 -37.02 13.58
CA THR A 192 -40.64 -38.48 13.81
C THR A 192 -40.63 -38.86 15.29
N ALA A 193 -40.70 -37.87 16.18
CA ALA A 193 -40.85 -38.04 17.63
C ALA A 193 -42.31 -37.79 18.04
#